data_AF-A0A1E8F9L5-F1
#
_entry.id   AF-A0A1E8F9L5-F1
#
_cell.length_a   1.000
_cell.length_b   1.000
_cell.length_c   1.000
_cell.angle_alpha   90.00
_cell.angle_beta   90.00
_cell.angle_gamma   90.00
#
_symmetry.space_group_name_H-M   'P 1'
#
loop_
_entity.id
_entity.type
_entity.pdbx_description
1 polymer ?
#
loop_
_entity_poly.entity_id
_entity_poly.type
_entity_poly.pdbx_seq_one_letter_code
_entity_poly.pdbx_strand_id
1 'polypeptide(L)'
;MKLYFSTRNIPQLQGLSLAERMQRLERAAKKLTVPEKTFLNLLKLLVIIPAFSFLLRIASDWTSLLWALLIFLLYPLVVKPVQYSLSTKYLASLSTKDKQ
;
A
#
# COMPACT_ATOMS: atom_id res chain seq x y z
N MET A 1 9.60 9.81 -7.71
CA MET A 1 9.24 9.18 -6.42
C MET A 1 9.85 7.78 -6.39
N LYS A 2 10.51 7.36 -5.30
CA LYS A 2 10.99 5.98 -5.17
C LYS A 2 9.86 5.09 -4.66
N LEU A 3 9.48 4.07 -5.42
CA LEU A 3 8.54 3.04 -4.99
C LEU A 3 9.31 1.99 -4.17
N TYR A 4 8.80 1.66 -2.98
CA TYR A 4 9.45 0.70 -2.10
C TYR A 4 8.61 -0.57 -2.02
N PHE A 5 9.07 -1.67 -2.62
CA PHE A 5 8.38 -2.96 -2.53
C PHE A 5 8.59 -3.66 -1.20
N SER A 6 9.64 -3.27 -0.46
CA SER A 6 9.97 -3.82 0.84
C SER A 6 10.36 -2.71 1.80
N THR A 7 9.98 -2.88 3.07
CA THR A 7 10.33 -1.93 4.14
C THR A 7 11.81 -1.95 4.48
N ARG A 8 12.55 -2.99 4.10
CA ARG A 8 14.02 -3.06 4.23
C ARG A 8 14.74 -2.08 3.30
N ASN A 9 14.10 -1.73 2.18
CA ASN A 9 14.68 -0.83 1.19
C ASN A 9 14.54 0.65 1.58
N ILE A 10 13.83 0.95 2.67
CA ILE A 10 13.63 2.31 3.17
C ILE A 10 14.81 2.67 4.07
N PRO A 11 15.69 3.62 3.67
CA PRO A 11 16.91 3.94 4.43
C PRO A 11 16.62 4.38 5.87
N GLN A 12 15.52 5.11 6.08
CA GLN A 12 15.10 5.64 7.38
C GLN A 12 14.59 4.56 8.37
N LEU A 13 14.41 3.34 7.88
CA LEU A 13 13.90 2.20 8.66
C LEU A 13 14.94 1.09 8.80
N GLN A 14 16.17 1.31 8.33
CA GLN A 14 17.28 0.37 8.50
C GLN A 14 17.64 0.23 9.99
N GLY A 15 18.08 -0.96 10.38
CA GLY A 15 18.42 -1.28 11.77
C GLY A 15 17.25 -1.61 12.71
N LEU A 16 16.01 -1.25 12.36
CA LEU A 16 14.82 -1.58 13.19
C LEU A 16 14.30 -3.00 12.94
N SER A 17 13.66 -3.59 13.95
CA SER A 17 12.92 -4.84 13.81
C SER A 17 11.71 -4.69 12.89
N LEU A 18 11.18 -5.79 12.34
CA LEU A 18 10.02 -5.76 11.44
C LEU A 18 8.83 -5.04 12.09
N ALA A 19 8.54 -5.35 13.35
CA ALA A 19 7.45 -4.74 14.11
C ALA A 19 7.62 -3.22 14.22
N GLU A 20 8.81 -2.74 14.57
CA GLU A 20 9.09 -1.30 14.69
C GLU A 20 9.00 -0.58 13.34
N ARG A 21 9.46 -1.23 12.26
CA ARG A 21 9.31 -0.69 10.89
C ARG A 21 7.85 -0.52 10.52
N MET A 22 7.01 -1.52 10.82
CA MET A 22 5.56 -1.45 10.58
C MET A 22 4.91 -0.36 11.42
N GLN A 23 5.24 -0.28 12.71
CA GLN A 23 4.67 0.73 13.60
C GLN A 23 5.03 2.15 13.16
N ARG A 24 6.28 2.40 12.77
CA ARG A 24 6.70 3.72 12.25
C ARG A 24 6.04 4.05 10.92
N LEU A 25 5.92 3.08 10.00
CA LEU A 25 5.19 3.26 8.75
C LEU A 25 3.71 3.54 8.98
N GLU A 26 3.07 2.89 9.95
CA GLU A 26 1.67 3.14 10.28
C GLU A 26 1.47 4.56 10.84
N ARG A 27 2.35 5.00 11.74
CA ARG A 27 2.35 6.38 12.24
C ARG A 27 2.55 7.40 11.12
N ALA A 28 3.43 7.11 10.16
CA ALA A 28 3.65 7.94 8.99
C ALA A 28 2.43 7.94 8.05
N ALA A 29 1.79 6.79 7.84
CA ALA A 29 0.59 6.65 7.03
C ALA A 29 -0.59 7.45 7.60
N LYS A 30 -0.69 7.58 8.93
CA LYS A 30 -1.72 8.42 9.58
C LYS A 30 -1.57 9.90 9.24
N LYS A 31 -0.34 10.37 9.03
CA LYS A 31 0.01 11.76 8.65
C LYS A 31 -0.19 12.07 7.17
N LEU A 32 -0.54 11.09 6.34
CA LEU A 32 -0.86 11.33 4.93
C LEU A 32 -1.96 12.38 4.80
N THR A 33 -1.77 13.31 3.88
CA THR A 33 -2.76 14.34 3.57
C THR A 33 -4.04 13.73 3.00
N VAL A 34 -5.14 14.47 3.07
CA VAL A 34 -6.42 14.06 2.47
C VAL A 34 -6.27 13.65 0.99
N PRO A 35 -5.66 14.46 0.09
CA PRO A 35 -5.46 14.06 -1.30
C PRO A 35 -4.65 12.77 -1.47
N GLU A 36 -3.62 12.54 -0.65
CA GLU A 36 -2.83 11.30 -0.72
C GLU A 36 -3.62 10.07 -0.26
N LYS A 37 -4.43 10.20 0.79
CA LYS A 37 -5.34 9.13 1.24
C LYS A 37 -6.39 8.83 0.17
N THR A 38 -6.97 9.88 -0.44
CA THR A 38 -7.93 9.73 -1.54
C THR A 38 -7.28 9.04 -2.72
N PHE A 39 -6.06 9.43 -3.11
CA PHE A 39 -5.31 8.77 -4.18
C PHE A 39 -5.09 7.28 -3.91
N LEU A 40 -4.67 6.92 -2.69
CA LEU A 40 -4.53 5.51 -2.31
C LEU A 40 -5.86 4.76 -2.38
N ASN A 41 -6.96 5.36 -1.93
CA ASN A 41 -8.27 4.72 -2.01
C ASN A 41 -8.79 4.60 -3.45
N LEU A 42 -8.54 5.60 -4.31
CA LEU A 42 -8.83 5.51 -5.74
C LEU A 42 -8.04 4.37 -6.39
N LEU A 43 -6.76 4.21 -6.03
CA LEU A 43 -5.95 3.10 -6.52
C LEU A 43 -6.53 1.74 -6.09
N LYS A 44 -6.98 1.61 -4.83
CA LYS A 44 -7.69 0.40 -4.37
C LYS A 44 -8.97 0.18 -5.16
N LEU A 45 -9.75 1.23 -5.38
CA LEU A 45 -11.01 1.17 -6.11
C LEU A 45 -10.80 0.70 -7.56
N LEU A 46 -9.78 1.21 -8.24
CA LEU A 46 -9.40 0.78 -9.60
C LEU A 46 -9.05 -0.70 -9.70
N VAL A 47 -8.57 -1.32 -8.62
CA VAL A 47 -8.30 -2.77 -8.56
C VAL A 47 -9.56 -3.55 -8.21
N ILE A 48 -10.39 -3.00 -7.32
CA ILE A 48 -11.62 -3.62 -6.83
C ILE A 48 -12.66 -3.72 -7.95
N ILE A 49 -12.89 -2.67 -8.73
CA ILE A 49 -13.89 -2.64 -9.82
C ILE A 49 -13.72 -3.82 -10.79
N PRO A 50 -12.55 -4.05 -11.42
CA PRO A 50 -12.37 -5.16 -12.33
C PRO A 50 -12.46 -6.51 -11.61
N ALA A 51 -11.94 -6.64 -10.39
CA ALA A 51 -12.09 -7.87 -9.61
C ALA A 51 -13.57 -8.25 -9.41
N PHE A 52 -14.42 -7.28 -9.05
CA PHE A 52 -15.87 -7.49 -8.93
C PHE A 52 -16.53 -7.81 -10.28
N SER A 53 -16.09 -7.16 -11.37
CA SER A 53 -16.60 -7.48 -12.71
C SER A 53 -16.34 -8.95 -13.10
N PHE A 54 -15.15 -9.47 -12.80
CA PHE A 54 -14.85 -10.89 -13.00
C PHE A 54 -15.67 -11.80 -12.08
N LEU A 55 -15.86 -11.42 -10.82
CA LEU A 55 -16.72 -12.18 -9.90
C LEU A 55 -18.17 -12.29 -10.41
N LEU A 56 -18.73 -11.24 -11.00
CA LEU A 56 -20.09 -11.29 -11.57
C LEU A 56 -20.21 -12.26 -12.77
N ARG A 57 -19.11 -12.47 -13.51
CA ARG A 57 -19.09 -13.36 -14.68
C ARG A 57 -18.87 -14.83 -14.33
N ILE A 58 -18.66 -15.17 -13.05
CA ILE A 58 -18.36 -16.54 -12.61
C ILE A 58 -19.44 -17.56 -12.98
N ALA A 59 -20.71 -17.14 -13.02
CA ALA A 59 -21.83 -18.01 -13.36
C ALA A 59 -21.80 -18.44 -14.84
N SER A 60 -21.20 -17.64 -15.71
CA SER A 60 -21.09 -17.90 -17.15
C SER A 60 -19.71 -18.43 -17.55
N ASP A 61 -18.68 -18.06 -16.81
CA ASP A 61 -17.30 -18.43 -17.11
C ASP A 61 -16.52 -18.64 -15.81
N TRP A 62 -16.33 -19.91 -15.46
CA TRP A 62 -15.58 -20.35 -14.27
C TRP A 62 -14.13 -19.85 -14.25
N THR A 63 -13.53 -19.55 -15.42
CA THR A 63 -12.16 -19.00 -15.49
C THR A 63 -12.08 -17.58 -14.92
N SER A 64 -13.23 -16.87 -14.86
CA SER A 64 -13.32 -15.54 -14.25
C SER A 64 -12.94 -15.55 -12.77
N LEU A 65 -13.15 -16.67 -12.06
CA LEU A 65 -12.71 -16.82 -10.67
C LEU A 65 -11.18 -16.76 -10.55
N LEU A 66 -10.47 -17.41 -11.47
CA LEU A 66 -9.01 -17.41 -11.50
C LEU A 66 -8.47 -16.00 -11.78
N TRP A 67 -9.10 -15.26 -12.69
CA TRP A 67 -8.77 -13.87 -12.96
C TRP A 67 -9.05 -12.95 -11.77
N ALA A 68 -10.18 -13.11 -11.09
CA ALA A 68 -10.51 -12.37 -9.89
C ALA A 68 -9.47 -12.61 -8.77
N LEU A 69 -9.08 -13.89 -8.57
CA LEU A 69 -8.03 -14.27 -7.61
C LEU A 69 -6.67 -13.66 -7.97
N LEU A 70 -6.31 -13.68 -9.26
CA LEU A 70 -5.06 -13.09 -9.74
C LEU A 70 -5.01 -11.58 -9.47
N ILE A 71 -6.09 -10.86 -9.74
CA ILE A 71 -6.19 -9.41 -9.46
C ILE A 71 -6.08 -9.15 -7.95
N PHE A 72 -6.72 -10.00 -7.14
CA PHE A 72 -6.62 -9.91 -5.68
C PHE A 72 -5.19 -10.15 -5.17
N LEU A 73 -4.43 -11.06 -5.77
CA LEU A 73 -3.02 -11.28 -5.47
C LEU A 73 -2.12 -10.13 -5.93
N LEU A 74 -2.48 -9.46 -7.04
CA LEU A 74 -1.77 -8.29 -7.55
C LEU A 74 -2.06 -7.01 -6.74
N TYR A 75 -3.21 -6.92 -6.07
CA TYR A 75 -3.60 -5.79 -5.22
C TYR A 75 -2.49 -5.31 -4.26
N PRO A 76 -1.93 -6.15 -3.37
CA PRO A 76 -0.88 -5.71 -2.45
C PRO A 76 0.38 -5.29 -3.21
N LEU A 77 0.69 -5.89 -4.36
CA LEU A 77 1.87 -5.57 -5.15
C LEU A 77 1.83 -4.15 -5.73
N VAL A 78 0.64 -3.63 -6.04
CA VAL A 78 0.47 -2.28 -6.60
C VAL A 78 0.26 -1.25 -5.49
N VAL A 79 -0.60 -1.56 -4.51
CA VAL A 79 -1.01 -0.59 -3.49
C VAL A 79 0.05 -0.38 -2.41
N LYS A 80 0.69 -1.46 -1.92
CA LYS A 80 1.69 -1.38 -0.84
C LYS A 80 2.90 -0.50 -1.20
N PRO A 81 3.54 -0.61 -2.39
CA PRO A 81 4.72 0.20 -2.68
C PRO A 81 4.42 1.68 -2.84
N VAL A 82 3.24 2.02 -3.37
CA VAL A 82 2.77 3.41 -3.43
C VAL A 82 2.50 3.95 -2.03
N GLN A 83 1.82 3.17 -1.19
CA GLN A 83 1.57 3.52 0.21
C GLN A 83 2.89 3.73 0.97
N TYR A 84 3.87 2.84 0.80
CA TYR A 84 5.18 2.98 1.43
C TYR A 84 5.92 4.21 0.93
N SER A 85 5.92 4.48 -0.38
CA SER A 85 6.53 5.69 -0.95
C SER A 85 5.96 6.97 -0.34
N LEU A 86 4.62 7.09 -0.28
CA LEU A 86 3.97 8.26 0.32
C LEU A 86 4.29 8.36 1.82
N SER A 87 4.27 7.24 2.54
CA SER A 87 4.58 7.20 3.98
C SER A 87 6.03 7.61 4.29
N THR A 88 6.99 7.33 3.39
CA THR A 88 8.39 7.77 3.57
C THR A 88 8.58 9.29 3.64
N LYS A 89 7.70 10.07 3.01
CA LYS A 89 7.74 11.53 3.11
C LYS A 89 7.55 12.02 4.55
N TYR A 90 6.72 11.30 5.32
CA TYR A 90 6.35 11.66 6.69
C TYR A 90 7.25 11.01 7.75
N LEU A 91 8.08 10.03 7.35
CA LEU A 91 9.05 9.39 8.23
C LEU A 91 10.15 10.37 8.68
N ALA A 92 10.60 11.27 7.79
CA ALA A 92 11.55 12.33 8.15
C ALA A 92 10.99 13.26 9.25
N SER A 93 9.72 13.65 9.14
CA SER A 93 9.01 14.47 10.15
C SER A 93 8.82 13.77 11.49
N LEU A 94 8.80 12.43 11.52
CA LEU A 94 8.69 11.67 12.77
C LEU A 94 10.04 11.58 13.49
N SER A 95 11.16 11.46 12.76
CA SER A 95 12.49 11.39 13.37
C SER A 95 12.90 12.67 14.11
N THR A 96 12.41 13.84 13.67
CA THR A 96 12.70 15.11 14.35
C THR A 96 11.90 15.26 15.65
N LYS A 97 10.72 14.65 15.73
CA LYS A 97 9.82 14.76 16.90
C LYS A 97 10.15 13.77 18.02
N ASP A 98 10.83 12.66 17.72
CA ASP A 98 11.36 11.72 18.72
C ASP A 98 12.67 12.21 19.38
N LYS A 99 13.30 13.26 18.84
CA LYS A 99 14.55 13.84 19.36
C LYS A 99 14.32 15.08 20.25
N GLN A 100 13.07 15.45 20.51
CA GLN A 100 12.67 16.65 21.24
C GLN A 100 11.84 16.23 22.45
#